data_AF-A0A7X7KWP2-F1
#
_entry.id   AF-A0A7X7KWP2-F1
#
_cell.length_a   1.000
_cell.length_b   1.000
_cell.length_c   1.000
_cell.angle_alpha   90.00
_cell.angle_beta   90.00
_cell.angle_gamma   90.00
#
_symmetry.space_group_name_H-M   'P 1'
#
loop_
_entity.id
_entity.type
_entity.pdbx_description
1 polymer ?
#
loop_
_entity_poly.entity_id
_entity_poly.type
_entity_poly.pdbx_seq_one_letter_code
_entity_poly.pdbx_strand_id
1 'polypeptide(L)'
;MKTRNLPRILLALPCLLMSGFSLHAESIVWTNTAGDWHRGENWNLLRPPATGDDVVIADGADILLTNATPLLQSFTQTGGRLTFSNWTTRLQAVTVRLDAGTLTHTGPSGVDEMSNRVWIACTDFTLGTNASISVDARGYKAAQGPGAGGSSSGGGGGGHGGIGGLPYGKSPLARGAA
;
A
#
# COMPACT_ATOMS: atom_id res chain seq x y z
N MET A 1 -12.87 -29.23 -79.06
CA MET A 1 -13.33 -27.95 -78.46
C MET A 1 -13.44 -28.12 -76.94
N LYS A 2 -12.36 -27.74 -76.25
CA LYS A 2 -12.19 -27.31 -74.84
C LYS A 2 -13.11 -27.90 -73.74
N THR A 3 -12.52 -28.83 -72.97
CA THR A 3 -12.88 -29.17 -71.59
C THR A 3 -12.74 -27.94 -70.68
N ARG A 4 -13.77 -27.64 -69.89
CA ARG A 4 -13.75 -26.57 -68.87
C ARG A 4 -13.67 -27.19 -67.49
N ASN A 5 -12.47 -27.23 -66.92
CA ASN A 5 -12.25 -27.51 -65.51
C ASN A 5 -12.60 -26.25 -64.70
N LEU A 6 -13.57 -26.37 -63.78
CA LEU A 6 -13.88 -25.36 -62.77
C LEU A 6 -12.89 -25.48 -61.61
N PRO A 7 -12.21 -24.41 -61.16
CA PRO A 7 -11.40 -24.47 -59.96
C PRO A 7 -12.30 -24.45 -58.71
N ARG A 8 -12.11 -25.46 -57.83
CA ARG A 8 -12.67 -25.48 -56.48
C ARG A 8 -12.01 -24.36 -55.67
N ILE A 9 -12.75 -23.29 -55.41
CA ILE A 9 -12.35 -22.23 -54.49
C ILE A 9 -12.44 -22.79 -53.08
N LEU A 10 -11.29 -23.06 -52.47
CA LEU A 10 -11.15 -23.41 -51.06
C LEU A 10 -11.34 -22.12 -50.25
N LEU A 11 -12.51 -21.96 -49.62
CA LEU A 11 -12.76 -20.85 -48.70
C LEU A 11 -12.14 -21.23 -47.34
N ALA A 12 -10.92 -20.77 -47.07
CA ALA A 12 -10.31 -20.91 -45.75
C ALA A 12 -10.94 -19.87 -44.81
N LEU A 13 -11.80 -20.31 -43.88
CA LEU A 13 -12.20 -19.51 -42.72
C LEU A 13 -10.97 -19.34 -41.81
N PRO A 14 -10.52 -18.11 -41.50
CA PRO A 14 -9.61 -17.94 -40.38
C PRO A 14 -10.43 -18.15 -39.10
N CYS A 15 -10.16 -19.27 -38.42
CA CYS A 15 -10.57 -19.50 -37.05
C CYS A 15 -9.88 -18.42 -36.19
N LEU A 16 -10.61 -17.34 -35.91
CA LEU A 16 -10.18 -16.27 -35.03
C LEU A 16 -10.18 -16.82 -33.59
N LEU A 17 -9.10 -17.50 -33.21
CA LEU A 17 -8.78 -17.74 -31.81
C LEU A 17 -8.46 -16.37 -31.19
N MET A 18 -9.51 -15.69 -30.74
CA MET A 18 -9.40 -14.62 -29.75
C MET A 18 -8.99 -15.26 -28.44
N SER A 19 -7.71 -15.65 -28.34
CA SER A 19 -7.07 -15.88 -27.07
C SER A 19 -7.21 -14.59 -26.29
N GLY A 20 -8.05 -14.61 -25.26
CA GLY A 20 -8.23 -13.48 -24.36
C GLY A 20 -6.88 -13.13 -23.75
N PHE A 21 -6.23 -12.10 -24.30
CA PHE A 21 -5.11 -11.48 -23.65
C PHE A 21 -5.65 -10.80 -22.40
N SER A 22 -5.47 -11.44 -21.25
CA SER A 22 -5.50 -10.68 -20.00
C SER A 22 -4.30 -9.75 -20.08
N LEU A 23 -4.57 -8.45 -20.26
CA LEU A 23 -3.58 -7.38 -20.29
C LEU A 23 -3.10 -7.15 -18.85
N HIS A 24 -2.35 -8.11 -18.34
CA HIS A 24 -1.66 -8.03 -17.06
C HIS A 24 -0.18 -8.27 -17.33
N ALA A 25 0.65 -7.29 -17.00
CA ALA A 25 2.02 -7.26 -17.48
C ALA A 25 2.81 -8.47 -16.96
N GLU A 26 2.81 -8.72 -15.65
CA GLU A 26 3.45 -9.85 -14.97
C GLU A 26 2.98 -9.94 -13.50
N SER A 27 3.03 -11.14 -12.89
CA SER A 27 2.87 -11.28 -11.43
C SER A 27 4.21 -11.09 -10.73
N ILE A 28 4.29 -10.07 -9.90
CA ILE A 28 5.49 -9.70 -9.16
C ILE A 28 5.28 -9.88 -7.65
N VAL A 29 6.16 -10.65 -7.05
CA VAL A 29 6.01 -11.15 -5.67
C VAL A 29 7.16 -10.65 -4.83
N TRP A 30 6.83 -10.10 -3.67
CA TRP A 30 7.82 -9.72 -2.68
C TRP A 30 8.47 -10.96 -2.06
N THR A 31 9.80 -11.03 -2.01
CA THR A 31 10.52 -12.24 -1.60
C THR A 31 11.35 -12.11 -0.33
N ASN A 32 11.55 -10.89 0.18
CA ASN A 32 12.39 -10.66 1.36
C ASN A 32 11.56 -10.45 2.64
N THR A 33 12.17 -10.63 3.81
CA THR A 33 11.47 -10.36 5.08
C THR A 33 11.22 -8.87 5.28
N ALA A 34 12.16 -8.01 4.89
CA ALA A 34 12.01 -6.56 5.01
C ALA A 34 12.79 -5.84 3.91
N GLY A 35 12.39 -4.60 3.60
CA GLY A 35 13.13 -3.79 2.63
C GLY A 35 12.37 -2.61 2.03
N ASP A 36 13.07 -1.89 1.17
CA ASP A 36 12.53 -0.80 0.36
C ASP A 36 11.80 -1.36 -0.87
N TRP A 37 10.56 -0.92 -1.08
CA TRP A 37 9.71 -1.28 -2.22
C TRP A 37 10.42 -1.11 -3.57
N HIS A 38 11.24 -0.08 -3.73
CA HIS A 38 11.83 0.31 -5.01
C HIS A 38 13.13 -0.43 -5.35
N ARG A 39 13.59 -1.30 -4.45
CA ARG A 39 14.79 -2.14 -4.65
C ARG A 39 14.40 -3.42 -5.38
N GLY A 40 14.93 -3.59 -6.59
CA GLY A 40 14.58 -4.71 -7.46
C GLY A 40 14.91 -6.07 -6.84
N GLU A 41 15.99 -6.16 -6.07
CA GLU A 41 16.45 -7.35 -5.36
C GLU A 41 15.46 -7.89 -4.31
N ASN A 42 14.45 -7.11 -3.93
CA ASN A 42 13.40 -7.55 -3.00
C ASN A 42 12.22 -8.26 -3.68
N TRP A 43 12.24 -8.35 -5.01
CA TRP A 43 11.18 -8.93 -5.83
C TRP A 43 11.69 -10.13 -6.62
N ASN A 44 10.79 -11.10 -6.86
CA ASN A 44 11.09 -12.32 -7.61
C ASN A 44 11.69 -12.11 -9.01
N LEU A 45 11.37 -10.99 -9.66
CA LEU A 45 11.85 -10.64 -11.01
C LEU A 45 13.07 -9.71 -11.00
N LEU A 46 13.70 -9.48 -9.83
CA LEU A 46 14.86 -8.61 -9.66
C LEU A 46 14.64 -7.17 -10.16
N ARG A 47 13.38 -6.70 -10.15
CA ARG A 47 12.94 -5.34 -10.50
C ARG A 47 11.76 -4.94 -9.61
N PRO A 48 11.54 -3.64 -9.34
CA PRO A 48 10.30 -3.21 -8.70
C PRO A 48 9.09 -3.37 -9.64
N PRO A 49 7.86 -3.34 -9.10
CA PRO A 49 6.64 -3.39 -9.89
C PRO A 49 6.54 -2.22 -10.89
N ALA A 50 6.02 -2.51 -12.08
CA ALA A 50 5.79 -1.61 -13.19
C ALA A 50 4.28 -1.41 -13.44
N THR A 51 3.92 -0.50 -14.36
CA THR A 51 2.53 -0.26 -14.74
C THR A 51 1.88 -1.55 -15.23
N GLY A 52 0.72 -1.86 -14.68
CA GLY A 52 -0.07 -3.02 -15.06
C GLY A 52 0.40 -4.35 -14.47
N ASP A 53 1.37 -4.38 -13.54
CA ASP A 53 1.78 -5.60 -12.83
C ASP A 53 0.77 -6.01 -11.73
N ASP A 54 0.76 -7.32 -11.43
CA ASP A 54 0.00 -7.97 -10.34
C ASP A 54 0.93 -8.10 -9.15
N VAL A 55 0.75 -7.27 -8.12
CA VAL A 55 1.62 -7.30 -6.94
C VAL A 55 1.06 -8.22 -5.87
N VAL A 56 1.88 -9.15 -5.38
CA VAL A 56 1.54 -10.03 -4.26
C VAL A 56 2.52 -9.86 -3.11
N ILE A 57 1.98 -9.54 -1.93
CA ILE A 57 2.70 -9.47 -0.66
C ILE A 57 2.22 -10.61 0.25
N ALA A 58 3.17 -11.45 0.68
CA ALA A 58 2.93 -12.58 1.57
C ALA A 58 3.12 -12.20 3.05
N ASP A 59 2.82 -13.15 3.94
CA ASP A 59 3.05 -12.99 5.37
C ASP A 59 4.53 -12.78 5.73
N GLY A 60 4.79 -12.14 6.86
CA GLY A 60 6.14 -11.85 7.36
C GLY A 60 6.90 -10.73 6.65
N ALA A 61 6.33 -10.11 5.61
CA ALA A 61 6.94 -8.97 4.93
C ALA A 61 6.85 -7.68 5.77
N ASP A 62 7.91 -6.85 5.79
CA ASP A 62 7.95 -5.50 6.36
C ASP A 62 8.54 -4.51 5.34
N ILE A 63 7.66 -3.82 4.62
CA ILE A 63 8.00 -3.08 3.41
C ILE A 63 7.91 -1.58 3.67
N LEU A 64 8.93 -0.84 3.23
CA LEU A 64 8.93 0.61 3.20
C LEU A 64 8.65 1.12 1.78
N LEU A 65 7.57 1.88 1.61
CA LEU A 65 7.22 2.58 0.38
C LEU A 65 7.50 4.08 0.55
N THR A 66 8.41 4.63 -0.25
CA THR A 66 8.95 5.98 -0.06
C THR A 66 8.49 6.99 -1.11
N ASN A 67 7.91 6.51 -2.22
CA ASN A 67 7.28 7.34 -3.24
C ASN A 67 6.10 6.60 -3.91
N ALA A 68 5.43 7.27 -4.85
CA ALA A 68 4.32 6.66 -5.57
C ALA A 68 4.73 5.40 -6.35
N THR A 69 3.88 4.38 -6.35
CA THR A 69 3.98 3.23 -7.26
C THR A 69 3.53 3.64 -8.67
N PRO A 70 3.95 2.93 -9.72
CA PRO A 70 3.25 2.95 -11.00
C PRO A 70 1.78 2.53 -10.82
N LEU A 71 0.94 2.76 -11.84
CA LEU A 71 -0.44 2.28 -11.82
C LEU A 71 -0.45 0.76 -12.00
N LEU A 72 -0.52 0.03 -10.88
CA LEU A 72 -0.61 -1.42 -10.87
C LEU A 72 -1.98 -1.85 -11.36
N GLN A 73 -2.09 -3.09 -11.83
CA GLN A 73 -3.40 -3.63 -12.17
C GLN A 73 -4.01 -4.35 -10.95
N SER A 74 -3.20 -5.00 -10.10
CA SER A 74 -3.66 -5.33 -8.74
C SER A 74 -2.57 -5.22 -7.67
N PHE A 75 -3.01 -5.01 -6.44
CA PHE A 75 -2.21 -5.17 -5.23
C PHE A 75 -2.96 -6.11 -4.27
N THR A 76 -2.37 -7.25 -3.97
CA THR A 76 -2.90 -8.23 -3.01
C THR A 76 -1.93 -8.41 -1.85
N GLN A 77 -2.39 -8.16 -0.64
CA GLN A 77 -1.64 -8.40 0.59
C GLN A 77 -2.32 -9.49 1.43
N THR A 78 -1.60 -10.58 1.69
CA THR A 78 -2.10 -11.73 2.46
C THR A 78 -1.51 -11.81 3.87
N GLY A 79 -0.69 -10.83 4.26
CA GLY A 79 -0.05 -10.71 5.57
C GLY A 79 0.99 -9.60 5.58
N GLY A 80 1.82 -9.53 6.62
CA GLY A 80 2.91 -8.55 6.71
C GLY A 80 2.47 -7.09 6.95
N ARG A 81 3.39 -6.15 6.67
CA ARG A 81 3.26 -4.71 6.90
C ARG A 81 3.79 -3.93 5.70
N LEU A 82 3.01 -2.95 5.23
CA LEU A 82 3.45 -1.95 4.27
C LEU A 82 3.39 -0.57 4.94
N THR A 83 4.55 0.08 5.03
CA THR A 83 4.77 1.35 5.70
C THR A 83 5.02 2.44 4.66
N PHE A 84 4.15 3.44 4.62
CA PHE A 84 4.27 4.62 3.76
C PHE A 84 5.18 5.66 4.42
N SER A 85 6.09 6.29 3.67
CA SER A 85 6.83 7.47 4.11
C SER A 85 6.78 8.57 3.07
N ASN A 86 6.84 9.83 3.48
CA ASN A 86 6.62 11.05 2.71
C ASN A 86 5.15 11.35 2.36
N TRP A 87 4.80 12.63 2.27
CA TRP A 87 3.42 13.09 2.05
C TRP A 87 2.83 12.70 0.68
N THR A 88 3.69 12.65 -0.36
CA THR A 88 3.29 12.38 -1.74
C THR A 88 3.28 10.90 -2.09
N THR A 89 3.68 10.02 -1.17
CA THR A 89 3.71 8.58 -1.37
C THR A 89 2.31 8.02 -1.52
N ARG A 90 2.14 7.15 -2.52
CA ARG A 90 0.83 6.67 -2.94
C ARG A 90 0.93 5.26 -3.52
N LEU A 91 0.13 4.35 -3.00
CA LEU A 91 -0.13 3.07 -3.64
C LEU A 91 -1.21 3.28 -4.69
N GLN A 92 -0.90 2.96 -5.95
CA GLN A 92 -1.81 3.12 -7.08
C GLN A 92 -2.06 1.77 -7.72
N ALA A 93 -3.31 1.31 -7.74
CA ALA A 93 -3.69 0.08 -8.42
C ALA A 93 -5.13 0.16 -8.91
N VAL A 94 -5.52 -0.61 -9.93
CA VAL A 94 -6.95 -0.74 -10.27
C VAL A 94 -7.70 -1.43 -9.13
N THR A 95 -7.19 -2.59 -8.69
CA THR A 95 -7.74 -3.34 -7.55
C THR A 95 -6.75 -3.39 -6.39
N VAL A 96 -7.21 -3.04 -5.20
CA VAL A 96 -6.45 -3.19 -3.95
C VAL A 96 -7.22 -4.14 -3.03
N ARG A 97 -6.57 -5.23 -2.64
CA ARG A 97 -7.13 -6.25 -1.75
C ARG A 97 -6.17 -6.55 -0.61
N LEU A 98 -6.63 -6.32 0.62
CA LEU A 98 -5.90 -6.68 1.82
C LEU A 98 -6.65 -7.85 2.49
N ASP A 99 -6.19 -9.08 2.30
CA ASP A 99 -6.76 -10.24 2.98
C ASP A 99 -6.30 -10.31 4.44
N ALA A 100 -5.04 -9.92 4.70
CA ALA A 100 -4.50 -9.74 6.05
C ALA A 100 -3.34 -8.72 6.08
N GLY A 101 -2.80 -8.49 7.28
CA GLY A 101 -1.65 -7.61 7.50
C GLY A 101 -2.03 -6.17 7.81
N THR A 102 -1.05 -5.27 7.81
CA THR A 102 -1.23 -3.87 8.22
C THR A 102 -0.67 -2.89 7.22
N LEU A 103 -1.47 -1.88 6.84
CA LEU A 103 -0.96 -0.65 6.24
C LEU A 103 -0.78 0.41 7.34
N THR A 104 0.36 1.10 7.34
CA THR A 104 0.67 2.19 8.27
C THR A 104 1.55 3.23 7.57
N HIS A 105 1.90 4.30 8.25
CA HIS A 105 2.95 5.21 7.80
C HIS A 105 4.01 5.43 8.86
N THR A 106 5.15 5.99 8.44
CA THR A 106 6.21 6.43 9.34
C THR A 106 5.73 7.59 10.20
N GLY A 107 6.27 7.68 11.42
CA GLY A 107 5.87 8.68 12.39
C GLY A 107 5.87 8.12 13.81
N PRO A 108 5.55 8.95 14.81
CA PRO A 108 4.99 10.31 14.68
C PRO A 108 5.99 11.34 14.13
N SER A 109 5.47 12.41 13.51
CA SER A 109 6.26 13.51 12.96
C SER A 109 6.24 14.74 13.87
N GLY A 110 7.30 15.53 13.87
CA GLY A 110 7.32 16.84 14.51
C GLY A 110 6.61 17.91 13.69
N VAL A 111 6.39 19.10 14.29
CA VAL A 111 5.74 20.24 13.60
C VAL A 111 6.54 20.77 12.40
N ASP A 112 7.86 20.61 12.44
CA ASP A 112 8.77 21.02 11.37
C ASP A 112 9.20 19.86 10.47
N GLU A 113 8.67 18.65 10.70
CA GLU A 113 8.96 17.46 9.91
C GLU A 113 7.86 17.21 8.87
N MET A 114 8.24 16.57 7.76
CA MET A 114 7.26 16.08 6.81
C MET A 114 6.30 15.11 7.51
N SER A 115 5.00 15.39 7.43
CA SER A 115 3.96 14.47 7.85
C SER A 115 3.78 13.36 6.82
N ASN A 116 3.37 12.19 7.28
CA ASN A 116 3.15 11.01 6.43
C ASN A 116 1.68 10.63 6.48
N ARG A 117 1.24 9.85 5.48
CA ARG A 117 -0.13 9.34 5.40
C ARG A 117 -0.15 8.00 4.70
N VAL A 118 -1.19 7.22 4.95
CA VAL A 118 -1.57 6.11 4.07
C VAL A 118 -2.40 6.70 2.94
N TRP A 119 -1.89 6.65 1.70
CA TRP A 119 -2.62 7.10 0.53
C TRP A 119 -2.74 5.97 -0.49
N ILE A 120 -3.97 5.52 -0.70
CA ILE A 120 -4.34 4.49 -1.66
C ILE A 120 -5.22 5.15 -2.72
N ALA A 121 -4.88 4.96 -3.99
CA ALA A 121 -5.70 5.39 -5.11
C ALA A 121 -6.04 4.16 -5.96
N CYS A 122 -7.31 3.78 -5.94
CA CYS A 122 -7.80 2.60 -6.64
C CYS A 122 -9.25 2.74 -7.11
N THR A 123 -9.65 1.85 -8.00
CA THR A 123 -11.04 1.69 -8.43
C THR A 123 -11.79 0.86 -7.40
N ASP A 124 -11.25 -0.32 -7.08
CA ASP A 124 -11.85 -1.27 -6.15
C ASP A 124 -10.95 -1.47 -4.93
N PHE A 125 -11.53 -1.31 -3.74
CA PHE A 125 -10.84 -1.50 -2.47
C PHE A 125 -11.56 -2.55 -1.62
N THR A 126 -10.84 -3.60 -1.23
CA THR A 126 -11.33 -4.63 -0.31
C THR A 126 -10.42 -4.71 0.92
N LEU A 127 -11.01 -4.55 2.11
CA LEU A 127 -10.36 -4.78 3.39
C LEU A 127 -10.96 -6.05 4.03
N GLY A 128 -10.16 -7.11 4.09
CA GLY A 128 -10.52 -8.38 4.71
C GLY A 128 -10.54 -8.28 6.24
N THR A 129 -11.17 -9.26 6.89
CA THR A 129 -11.38 -9.28 8.35
C THR A 129 -10.09 -9.37 9.16
N ASN A 130 -8.99 -9.84 8.55
CA ASN A 130 -7.69 -9.98 9.19
C ASN A 130 -6.70 -8.86 8.79
N ALA A 131 -7.18 -7.88 8.01
CA ALA A 131 -6.39 -6.75 7.56
C ALA A 131 -6.72 -5.49 8.38
N SER A 132 -5.74 -4.60 8.49
CA SER A 132 -5.94 -3.31 9.15
C SER A 132 -5.22 -2.18 8.42
N ILE A 133 -5.78 -0.98 8.52
CA ILE A 133 -5.07 0.27 8.27
C ILE A 133 -5.00 0.97 9.63
N SER A 134 -3.83 0.97 10.25
CA SER A 134 -3.64 1.59 11.56
C SER A 134 -2.58 2.67 11.46
N VAL A 135 -2.97 3.86 11.89
CA VAL A 135 -2.09 5.02 12.08
C VAL A 135 -2.03 5.39 13.56
N ASP A 136 -2.27 4.40 14.42
CA ASP A 136 -2.23 4.57 15.86
C ASP A 136 -0.84 5.02 16.27
N ALA A 137 -0.83 6.09 17.06
CA ALA A 137 0.37 6.72 17.52
C ALA A 137 1.26 7.38 16.42
N ARG A 138 0.72 7.73 15.23
CA ARG A 138 1.53 8.19 14.08
C ARG A 138 1.39 9.65 13.63
N GLY A 139 0.52 10.48 14.22
CA GLY A 139 0.45 11.91 13.87
C GLY A 139 1.58 12.71 14.53
N TYR A 140 1.28 13.64 15.43
CA TYR A 140 2.32 14.49 16.04
C TYR A 140 3.05 13.82 17.21
N LYS A 141 4.33 14.16 17.36
CA LYS A 141 5.12 13.82 18.57
C LYS A 141 4.45 14.40 19.82
N ALA A 142 4.78 13.82 20.99
CA ALA A 142 4.22 14.28 22.27
C ALA A 142 4.49 15.79 22.49
N ALA A 143 3.48 16.49 23.03
CA ALA A 143 3.49 17.95 23.25
C ALA A 143 3.71 18.80 21.98
N GLN A 144 3.49 18.23 20.81
CA GLN A 144 3.57 18.91 19.53
C GLN A 144 2.25 18.82 18.76
N GLY A 145 2.11 19.68 17.76
CA GLY A 145 0.93 19.73 16.89
C GLY A 145 -0.25 20.53 17.46
N PRO A 146 -1.36 20.60 16.71
CA PRO A 146 -2.57 21.26 17.14
C PRO A 146 -3.04 20.76 18.51
N GLY A 147 -3.33 21.69 19.42
CA GLY A 147 -3.76 21.36 20.79
C GLY A 147 -2.62 21.12 21.78
N ALA A 148 -1.35 21.23 21.37
CA ALA A 148 -0.20 21.27 22.29
C ALA A 148 -0.36 22.38 23.34
N GLY A 149 -0.20 22.04 24.63
CA GLY A 149 -0.28 22.98 25.74
C GLY A 149 0.81 24.04 25.68
N GLY A 150 0.42 25.31 25.73
CA GLY A 150 1.34 26.45 25.77
C GLY A 150 1.83 26.74 27.19
N SER A 151 3.08 26.36 27.49
CA SER A 151 3.96 26.82 28.58
C SER A 151 3.52 26.74 30.07
N SER A 152 4.58 26.76 30.90
CA SER A 152 4.86 26.51 32.35
C SER A 152 3.80 26.22 33.42
N SER A 153 2.50 26.34 33.19
CA SER A 153 1.50 26.07 34.22
C SER A 153 0.17 25.65 33.62
N GLY A 154 0.00 24.34 33.41
CA GLY A 154 -1.31 23.73 33.20
C GLY A 154 -1.72 23.42 31.75
N GLY A 155 -0.82 23.50 30.77
CA GLY A 155 -1.13 23.10 29.40
C GLY A 155 -1.14 21.58 29.21
N GLY A 156 -2.30 20.93 29.35
CA GLY A 156 -2.53 19.57 28.84
C GLY A 156 -3.01 19.59 27.39
N GLY A 157 -2.58 18.60 26.58
CA GLY A 157 -2.88 18.42 25.15
C GLY A 157 -1.66 18.69 24.25
N GLY A 158 -1.52 18.22 23.01
CA GLY A 158 -2.43 17.47 22.13
C GLY A 158 -1.86 16.09 21.82
N GLY A 159 -2.77 15.13 21.61
CA GLY A 159 -2.44 13.74 21.29
C GLY A 159 -3.11 13.36 19.99
N HIS A 160 -2.31 13.24 18.94
CA HIS A 160 -2.72 12.52 17.73
C HIS A 160 -1.57 11.59 17.36
N GLY A 161 -1.15 10.75 18.30
CA GLY A 161 0.16 10.09 18.19
C GLY A 161 0.68 9.38 19.45
N GLY A 162 0.01 9.52 20.60
CA GLY A 162 0.46 8.91 21.86
C GLY A 162 -0.43 9.37 23.03
N ILE A 163 -0.05 9.00 24.25
CA ILE A 163 -0.71 9.50 25.47
C ILE A 163 -0.54 11.03 25.48
N GLY A 164 -1.66 11.77 25.50
CA GLY A 164 -1.65 13.23 25.54
C GLY A 164 -0.88 13.79 26.75
N GLY A 165 -0.42 15.03 26.66
CA GLY A 165 0.25 15.70 27.78
C GLY A 165 -0.67 15.78 29.00
N LEU A 166 -0.22 15.26 30.15
CA LEU A 166 -0.95 15.35 31.42
C LEU A 166 -0.90 16.80 31.95
N PRO A 167 -1.98 17.29 32.59
CA PRO A 167 -1.94 18.56 33.30
C PRO A 167 -0.92 18.52 34.45
N TYR A 168 -0.44 19.69 34.87
CA TYR A 168 0.42 19.83 36.06
C TYR A 168 -0.24 19.17 37.28
N GLY A 169 0.48 18.25 37.95
CA GLY A 169 0.03 17.56 39.15
C GLY A 169 -0.77 16.26 38.94
N LYS A 170 -0.81 15.69 37.72
CA LYS A 170 -1.46 14.39 37.45
C LYS A 170 -0.46 13.35 36.96
N SER A 171 -0.53 12.12 37.50
CA SER A 171 0.22 10.95 37.04
C SER A 171 -0.59 10.17 35.99
N PRO A 172 0.05 9.45 35.05
CA PRO A 172 -0.67 8.55 34.15
C PRO A 172 -1.42 7.50 34.98
N LEU A 173 -2.70 7.28 34.70
CA LEU A 173 -3.40 6.12 35.24
C LEU A 173 -2.69 4.87 34.69
N ALA A 174 -2.21 4.01 35.58
CA ALA A 174 -1.55 2.77 35.20
C ALA A 174 -2.44 1.98 34.24
N ARG A 175 -1.88 1.52 33.12
CA ARG A 175 -2.59 0.70 32.14
C ARG A 175 -2.79 -0.69 32.76
N GLY A 176 -3.96 -0.94 33.35
CA GLY A 176 -4.29 -2.24 33.93
C GLY A 176 -5.54 -2.22 34.79
N ALA A 177 -6.72 -2.38 34.16
CA ALA A 177 -7.90 -3.07 34.69
C ALA A 177 -9.05 -2.97 33.67
N ALA A 178 -9.06 -3.89 32.70
CA ALA A 178 -10.24 -4.51 32.08
C ALA A 178 -9.76 -5.71 31.27
#